data_AF-A0A532CWU7-F1
#
_entry.id   AF-A0A532CWU7-F1
#
_cell.length_a   1.000
_cell.length_b   1.000
_cell.length_c   1.000
_cell.angle_alpha   90.00
_cell.angle_beta   90.00
_cell.angle_gamma   90.00
#
_symmetry.space_group_name_H-M   'P 1'
#
loop_
_entity.id
_entity.type
_entity.pdbx_description
1 polymer ?
#
loop_
_entity_poly.entity_id
_entity_poly.type
_entity_poly.pdbx_seq_one_letter_code
_entity_poly.pdbx_strand_id
1 'polypeptide(L)'
;MIEDKKRQRDPQQAELVVSAERHQQLQDIVGYVKSLHHVIDPDMYDMSLEKLEEWEWYVEGVEFESEGFEECLGFTMQVSWDDLIFLRLVVEAADTYSHRRTTGRRVEGITDQGFDDLMKWLARSEHELFRSKLKN
;
A
#
# COMPACT_ATOMS: atom_id res chain seq x y z
N MET A 1 25.72 -18.39 17.68
CA MET A 1 25.45 -17.30 18.65
C MET A 1 25.48 -16.01 17.86
N ILE A 2 24.36 -15.70 17.19
CA ILE A 2 23.41 -14.64 17.59
C ILE A 2 24.10 -13.28 17.62
N GLU A 3 24.27 -12.67 16.45
CA GLU A 3 24.19 -11.22 16.35
C GLU A 3 22.73 -10.87 16.12
N ASP A 4 21.96 -10.88 17.21
CA ASP A 4 20.74 -10.09 17.32
C ASP A 4 21.16 -8.62 17.14
N LYS A 5 21.28 -8.19 15.88
CA LYS A 5 21.07 -6.80 15.53
C LYS A 5 19.62 -6.51 15.88
N LYS A 6 19.39 -6.16 17.15
CA LYS A 6 18.29 -5.29 17.57
C LYS A 6 18.28 -4.15 16.57
N ARG A 7 17.39 -4.26 15.57
CA ARG A 7 16.85 -3.13 14.84
C ARG A 7 16.38 -2.19 15.94
N GLN A 8 17.18 -1.19 16.27
CA GLN A 8 16.71 -0.04 17.02
C GLN A 8 15.56 0.48 16.18
N ARG A 9 14.33 0.09 16.57
CA ARG A 9 13.11 0.63 16.00
C ARG A 9 13.26 2.13 16.19
N ASP A 10 13.43 2.84 15.08
CA ASP A 10 13.29 4.28 15.10
C ASP A 10 11.95 4.57 15.78
N PRO A 11 11.88 5.45 16.79
CA PRO A 11 10.64 5.69 17.53
C PRO A 11 9.49 6.26 16.67
N GLN A 12 9.73 6.46 15.37
CA GLN A 12 8.76 6.86 14.34
C GLN A 12 8.25 5.71 13.45
N GLN A 13 8.78 4.49 13.58
CA GLN A 13 8.30 3.35 12.81
C GLN A 13 7.35 2.49 13.65
N ALA A 14 6.29 2.01 13.01
CA ALA A 14 5.29 1.12 13.58
C ALA A 14 5.11 -0.12 12.70
N GLU A 15 4.68 -1.21 13.30
CA GLU A 15 4.41 -2.46 12.59
C GLU A 15 3.01 -2.42 12.00
N LEU A 16 2.91 -2.44 10.66
CA LEU A 16 1.67 -2.59 9.93
C LEU A 16 1.45 -4.07 9.59
N VAL A 17 0.27 -4.57 9.97
CA VAL A 17 -0.18 -5.92 9.62
C VAL A 17 -1.05 -5.86 8.37
N VAL A 18 -0.64 -6.56 7.31
CA VAL A 18 -1.32 -6.63 6.02
C VAL A 18 -1.86 -8.04 5.82
N SER A 19 -3.18 -8.18 5.71
CA SER A 19 -3.81 -9.48 5.41
C SER A 19 -3.55 -9.91 3.97
N ALA A 20 -3.65 -11.20 3.68
CA ALA A 20 -3.58 -11.78 2.32
C ALA A 20 -4.37 -10.98 1.28
N GLU A 21 -5.65 -10.72 1.55
CA GLU A 21 -6.52 -9.93 0.68
C GLU A 21 -5.97 -8.52 0.41
N ARG A 22 -5.46 -7.85 1.46
CA ARG A 22 -4.93 -6.49 1.34
C ARG A 22 -3.59 -6.47 0.63
N HIS A 23 -2.80 -7.51 0.80
CA HIS A 23 -1.55 -7.68 0.07
C HIS A 23 -1.83 -7.74 -1.43
N GLN A 24 -2.73 -8.63 -1.88
CA GLN A 24 -3.13 -8.69 -3.28
C GLN A 24 -3.64 -7.35 -3.80
N GLN A 25 -4.56 -6.73 -3.05
CA GLN A 25 -5.12 -5.42 -3.42
C GLN A 25 -4.05 -4.33 -3.54
N LEU A 26 -3.10 -4.28 -2.61
CA LEU A 26 -2.00 -3.32 -2.67
C LEU A 26 -1.05 -3.60 -3.83
N GLN A 27 -0.76 -4.87 -4.12
CA GLN A 27 0.03 -5.26 -5.29
C GLN A 27 -0.64 -4.79 -6.60
N ASP A 28 -1.93 -5.06 -6.77
CA ASP A 28 -2.70 -4.66 -7.95
C ASP A 28 -2.76 -3.13 -8.10
N ILE A 29 -2.98 -2.43 -6.99
CA ILE A 29 -3.05 -0.97 -6.94
C ILE A 29 -1.70 -0.32 -7.25
N VAL A 30 -0.62 -0.77 -6.62
CA VAL A 30 0.72 -0.22 -6.84
C VAL A 30 1.14 -0.47 -8.28
N GLY A 31 0.94 -1.68 -8.80
CA GLY A 31 1.22 -2.01 -10.20
C GLY A 31 0.40 -1.15 -11.18
N TYR A 32 -0.90 -0.95 -10.90
CA TYR A 32 -1.75 -0.06 -11.68
C TYR A 32 -1.22 1.37 -11.68
N VAL A 33 -1.03 1.99 -10.52
CA VAL A 33 -0.59 3.39 -10.38
C VAL A 33 0.78 3.60 -11.03
N LYS A 34 1.73 2.67 -10.83
CA LYS A 34 3.04 2.72 -11.49
C LYS A 34 2.90 2.70 -13.02
N SER A 35 2.04 1.83 -13.55
CA SER A 35 1.84 1.70 -15.00
C SER A 35 1.32 2.97 -15.69
N LEU A 36 0.62 3.84 -14.95
CA LEU A 36 0.05 5.09 -15.45
C LEU A 36 0.68 6.33 -14.82
N HIS A 37 1.78 6.19 -14.07
CA HIS A 37 2.44 7.28 -13.35
C HIS A 37 2.68 8.53 -14.20
N HIS A 38 3.10 8.32 -15.46
CA HIS A 38 3.37 9.39 -16.44
C HIS A 38 2.14 10.23 -16.87
N VAL A 39 0.91 9.78 -16.60
CA VAL A 39 -0.33 10.55 -16.85
C VAL A 39 -1.01 11.02 -15.58
N ILE A 40 -0.43 10.75 -14.41
CA ILE A 40 -0.92 11.28 -13.14
C ILE A 40 -0.57 12.75 -13.07
N ASP A 41 -1.59 13.57 -12.86
CA ASP A 41 -1.47 14.98 -12.59
C ASP A 41 -0.65 15.21 -11.30
N PRO A 42 0.58 15.74 -11.39
CA PRO A 42 1.45 15.92 -10.24
C PRO A 42 0.94 17.01 -9.28
N ASP A 43 0.09 17.93 -9.75
CA ASP A 43 -0.53 18.93 -8.87
C ASP A 43 -1.63 18.30 -8.00
N MET A 44 -2.20 17.17 -8.44
CA MET A 44 -3.22 16.41 -7.70
C MET A 44 -2.60 15.34 -6.79
N TYR A 45 -1.58 14.64 -7.29
CA TYR A 45 -0.90 13.57 -6.56
C TYR A 45 0.61 13.69 -6.74
N ASP A 46 1.29 14.30 -5.77
CA ASP A 46 2.75 14.36 -5.72
C ASP A 46 3.30 13.00 -5.26
N MET A 47 3.53 12.11 -6.22
CA MET A 47 4.06 10.76 -5.99
C MET A 47 5.33 10.57 -6.82
N SER A 48 6.46 10.30 -6.15
CA SER A 48 7.70 9.97 -6.85
C SER A 48 7.66 8.53 -7.38
N LEU A 49 8.19 8.32 -8.59
CA LEU A 49 8.31 6.97 -9.16
C LEU A 49 9.22 6.08 -8.32
N GLU A 50 10.30 6.64 -7.77
CA GLU A 50 11.23 5.92 -6.88
C GLU A 50 10.52 5.33 -5.65
N LYS A 51 9.63 6.12 -5.01
CA LYS A 51 8.85 5.64 -3.86
C LYS A 51 7.81 4.59 -4.30
N LEU A 52 7.20 4.73 -5.48
CA LEU A 52 6.31 3.70 -6.04
C LEU A 52 7.06 2.38 -6.29
N GLU A 53 8.27 2.44 -6.83
CA GLU A 53 9.13 1.27 -7.03
C GLU A 53 9.51 0.62 -5.70
N GLU A 54 9.89 1.41 -4.69
CA GLU A 54 10.12 0.90 -3.33
C GLU A 54 8.90 0.15 -2.77
N TRP A 55 7.70 0.70 -2.97
CA TRP A 55 6.46 0.06 -2.54
C TRP A 55 6.11 -1.19 -3.33
N GLU A 56 6.38 -1.20 -4.63
CA GLU A 56 6.25 -2.40 -5.45
C GLU A 56 7.10 -3.52 -4.87
N TRP A 57 8.37 -3.28 -4.54
CA TRP A 57 9.23 -4.28 -3.88
C TRP A 57 8.70 -4.75 -2.52
N TYR A 58 7.99 -3.91 -1.76
CA TYR A 58 7.39 -4.31 -0.48
C TYR A 58 6.17 -5.22 -0.65
N VAL A 59 5.38 -5.02 -1.70
CA VAL A 59 4.17 -5.80 -1.97
C VAL A 59 4.41 -6.93 -2.97
N GLU A 60 5.55 -6.95 -3.64
CA GLU A 60 6.07 -8.04 -4.46
C GLU A 60 6.54 -9.15 -3.50
N GLY A 61 5.60 -10.00 -3.09
CA GLY A 61 5.77 -10.85 -1.91
C GLY A 61 5.31 -12.29 -2.10
N VAL A 62 6.24 -13.14 -2.50
CA VAL A 62 6.23 -14.62 -2.42
C VAL A 62 4.92 -15.27 -2.86
N GLU A 63 4.68 -15.25 -4.16
CA GLU A 63 3.79 -16.20 -4.83
C GLU A 63 4.29 -17.62 -4.50
N PHE A 64 3.51 -18.40 -3.75
CA PHE A 64 3.70 -19.85 -3.73
C PHE A 64 2.78 -20.43 -4.80
N GLU A 65 3.36 -21.15 -5.76
CA GLU A 65 2.60 -22.04 -6.64
C GLU A 65 2.07 -23.21 -5.79
N SER A 66 0.92 -23.05 -5.15
CA SER A 66 0.15 -24.19 -4.66
C SER A 66 -0.91 -24.54 -5.69
N GLU A 67 -0.83 -25.75 -6.25
CA GLU A 67 -1.86 -26.30 -7.14
C GLU A 67 -2.25 -25.42 -8.35
N GLY A 68 -1.30 -24.60 -8.85
CA GLY A 68 -1.48 -23.77 -10.04
C GLY A 68 -2.12 -22.40 -9.82
N PHE A 69 -2.23 -21.95 -8.56
CA PHE A 69 -2.67 -20.59 -8.21
C PHE A 69 -1.60 -19.86 -7.41
N GLU A 70 -1.28 -18.64 -7.82
CA GLU A 70 -0.46 -17.69 -7.06
C GLU A 70 -1.33 -17.10 -5.94
N GLU A 71 -1.00 -17.38 -4.68
CA GLU A 71 -1.75 -16.89 -3.51
C GLU A 71 -0.89 -16.01 -2.60
N CYS A 72 -1.38 -14.79 -2.29
CA CYS A 72 -0.80 -13.91 -1.28
C CYS A 72 -1.12 -14.40 0.14
N LEU A 73 -0.13 -14.48 1.04
CA LEU A 73 -0.33 -14.87 2.45
C LEU A 73 -0.48 -13.69 3.41
N GLY A 74 -0.27 -12.46 2.92
CA GLY A 74 -0.15 -11.28 3.76
C GLY A 74 1.21 -11.24 4.47
N PHE A 75 1.49 -10.11 5.12
CA PHE A 75 2.78 -9.88 5.73
C PHE A 75 2.71 -8.82 6.82
N THR A 76 3.84 -8.63 7.51
CA THR A 76 4.02 -7.50 8.43
C THR A 76 5.21 -6.68 7.95
N MET A 77 5.08 -5.37 7.99
CA MET A 77 6.16 -4.46 7.60
C MET A 77 6.29 -3.32 8.60
N GLN A 78 7.49 -2.73 8.68
CA GLN A 78 7.68 -1.48 9.42
C GLN A 78 7.31 -0.31 8.49
N VAL A 79 6.43 0.57 8.95
CA VAL A 79 6.02 1.79 8.26
C VAL A 79 6.25 3.00 9.15
N SER A 80 6.61 4.12 8.55
CA SER A 80 6.48 5.43 9.17
C SER A 80 5.07 6.00 8.98
N TRP A 81 4.80 7.17 9.57
CA TRP A 81 3.56 7.90 9.31
C TRP A 81 3.49 8.33 7.84
N ASP A 82 4.60 8.85 7.28
CA ASP A 82 4.68 9.30 5.89
C ASP A 82 4.45 8.14 4.90
N ASP A 83 4.87 6.92 5.26
CA ASP A 83 4.61 5.71 4.48
C ASP A 83 3.11 5.39 4.37
N LEU A 84 2.34 5.56 5.45
CA LEU A 84 0.88 5.40 5.41
C LEU A 84 0.19 6.51 4.60
N ILE A 85 0.69 7.75 4.69
CA ILE A 85 0.18 8.87 3.90
C ILE A 85 0.42 8.61 2.41
N PHE A 86 1.62 8.14 2.06
CA PHE A 86 1.96 7.77 0.70
C PHE A 86 1.06 6.65 0.17
N LEU A 87 0.90 5.55 0.91
CA LEU A 87 -0.03 4.47 0.52
C LEU A 87 -1.45 4.99 0.28
N ARG A 88 -1.92 5.90 1.13
CA ARG A 88 -3.24 6.52 0.96
C ARG A 88 -3.33 7.30 -0.35
N LEU A 89 -2.31 8.10 -0.69
CA LEU A 89 -2.26 8.81 -1.97
C LEU A 89 -2.27 7.85 -3.16
N VAL A 90 -1.56 6.72 -3.08
CA VAL A 90 -1.55 5.69 -4.11
C VAL A 90 -2.95 5.09 -4.30
N VAL A 91 -3.65 4.73 -3.22
CA VAL A 91 -5.01 4.18 -3.30
C VAL A 91 -6.01 5.22 -3.85
N GLU A 92 -5.92 6.47 -3.42
CA GLU A 92 -6.76 7.57 -3.92
C GLU A 92 -6.53 7.85 -5.42
N ALA A 93 -5.27 7.81 -5.87
CA ALA A 93 -4.92 7.94 -7.26
C ALA A 93 -5.46 6.76 -8.08
N ALA A 94 -5.32 5.53 -7.59
CA ALA A 94 -5.84 4.34 -8.25
C ALA A 94 -7.36 4.41 -8.44
N ASP A 95 -8.10 4.81 -7.40
CA ASP A 95 -9.55 4.98 -7.46
C ASP A 95 -9.95 6.09 -8.46
N THR A 96 -9.35 7.27 -8.33
CA THR A 96 -9.63 8.42 -9.21
C THR A 96 -9.38 8.07 -10.68
N TYR A 97 -8.24 7.45 -10.98
CA TYR A 97 -7.86 7.13 -12.34
C TYR A 97 -8.59 5.89 -12.89
N SER A 98 -9.12 5.02 -12.03
CA SER A 98 -10.06 3.96 -12.42
C SER A 98 -11.42 4.53 -12.86
N HIS A 99 -11.78 5.73 -12.42
CA HIS A 99 -13.02 6.41 -12.82
C HIS A 99 -12.85 7.34 -14.03
N ARG A 100 -11.61 7.64 -14.43
CA ARG A 100 -11.35 8.47 -15.61
C ARG A 100 -11.57 7.68 -16.90
N ARG A 101 -12.34 8.24 -17.82
CA ARG A 101 -12.51 7.66 -19.16
C ARG A 101 -11.22 7.62 -19.98
N THR A 102 -10.27 8.52 -19.68
CA THR A 102 -9.04 8.71 -20.45
C THR A 102 -7.97 7.66 -20.17
N THR A 103 -8.03 6.96 -19.04
CA THR A 103 -7.08 5.90 -18.68
C THR A 103 -7.45 4.56 -19.30
N GLY A 104 -8.71 4.39 -19.75
CA GLY A 104 -9.17 3.23 -20.52
C GLY A 104 -9.21 1.91 -19.76
N ARG A 105 -8.78 1.86 -18.49
CA ARG A 105 -8.78 0.66 -17.64
C ARG A 105 -8.87 1.00 -16.15
N ARG A 106 -9.48 0.08 -15.40
CA ARG A 106 -9.57 0.09 -13.93
C ARG A 106 -8.53 -0.84 -13.34
N VAL A 107 -8.26 -0.72 -12.03
CA VAL A 107 -7.60 -1.80 -11.29
C VAL A 107 -8.47 -3.05 -11.40
N GLU A 108 -7.88 -4.14 -11.88
CA GLU A 108 -8.60 -5.41 -12.02
C GLU A 108 -8.95 -5.98 -10.64
N GLY A 109 -10.13 -6.60 -10.50
CA GLY A 109 -10.53 -7.24 -9.24
C GLY A 109 -10.95 -6.30 -8.10
N ILE A 110 -10.78 -4.98 -8.23
CA ILE A 110 -11.13 -4.01 -7.17
C ILE A 110 -12.41 -3.23 -7.49
N THR A 111 -13.38 -3.34 -6.60
CA THR A 111 -14.65 -2.60 -6.65
C THR A 111 -14.52 -1.25 -5.94
N ASP A 112 -15.48 -0.35 -6.16
CA ASP A 112 -15.55 0.93 -5.43
C ASP A 112 -15.60 0.71 -3.91
N GLN A 113 -16.35 -0.30 -3.46
CA GLN A 113 -16.38 -0.69 -2.06
C GLN A 113 -15.01 -1.19 -1.56
N GLY A 114 -14.25 -1.87 -2.42
CA GLY A 114 -12.89 -2.31 -2.11
C GLY A 114 -11.93 -1.14 -1.88
N PHE A 115 -12.00 -0.10 -2.73
CA PHE A 115 -11.23 1.14 -2.52
C PHE A 115 -11.62 1.82 -1.20
N ASP A 116 -12.92 1.96 -0.93
CA ASP A 116 -13.42 2.55 0.32
C ASP A 116 -12.93 1.78 1.56
N ASP A 117 -12.91 0.45 1.50
CA ASP A 117 -12.52 -0.39 2.63
C ASP A 117 -11.01 -0.35 2.89
N LEU A 118 -10.19 -0.24 1.83
CA LEU A 118 -8.76 0.04 1.94
C LEU A 118 -8.50 1.41 2.57
N MET A 119 -9.21 2.44 2.13
CA MET A 119 -9.10 3.79 2.68
C MET A 119 -9.46 3.85 4.17
N LYS A 120 -10.55 3.19 4.57
CA LYS A 120 -10.93 3.05 5.99
C LYS A 120 -9.88 2.28 6.79
N TRP A 121 -9.32 1.22 6.22
CA TRP A 121 -8.26 0.45 6.87
C TRP A 121 -6.99 1.30 7.07
N LEU A 122 -6.52 2.03 6.06
CA LEU A 122 -5.36 2.91 6.17
C LEU A 122 -5.59 4.01 7.21
N ALA A 123 -6.76 4.65 7.22
CA ALA A 123 -7.11 5.67 8.20
C ALA A 123 -7.15 5.11 9.64
N ARG A 124 -7.67 3.89 9.81
CA ARG A 124 -7.68 3.20 11.10
C ARG A 124 -6.26 2.84 11.55
N SER A 125 -5.43 2.30 10.67
CA SER A 125 -4.02 1.99 10.92
C SER A 125 -3.24 3.24 11.31
N GLU A 126 -3.42 4.35 10.61
CA GLU A 126 -2.81 5.65 10.95
C GLU A 126 -3.17 6.06 12.39
N HIS A 127 -4.46 5.97 12.73
CA HIS A 127 -4.92 6.32 14.07
C HIS A 127 -4.33 5.41 15.14
N GLU A 128 -4.41 4.09 14.96
CA GLU A 128 -3.97 3.10 15.95
C GLU A 128 -2.47 3.13 16.16
N LEU A 129 -1.69 3.25 15.08
CA LEU A 129 -0.22 3.17 15.13
C LEU A 129 0.44 4.48 15.58
N PHE A 130 -0.09 5.63 15.15
CA PHE A 130 0.62 6.92 15.31
C PHE A 130 -0.13 7.96 16.15
N ARG A 131 -1.46 7.91 16.24
CA ARG A 131 -2.25 8.96 16.94
C ARG A 131 -2.87 8.51 18.27
N SER A 132 -3.04 7.20 18.47
CA SER A 132 -3.69 6.63 19.66
C SER A 132 -2.98 6.98 20.97
N LYS A 133 -1.65 7.18 20.92
CA LYS A 133 -0.81 7.50 22.09
C LYS A 133 -0.71 9.00 22.41
N LEU A 134 -1.29 9.89 21.59
CA LEU A 134 -1.31 11.34 21.83
C LEU A 134 -2.40 11.79 22.81
N LYS A 135 -3.12 10.84 23.44
CA LYS A 135 -4.20 11.10 24.41
C LYS A 135 -3.77 11.08 25.89
N ASN A 136 -2.46 11.18 26.19
CA ASN A 136 -1.98 11.27 27.58
C ASN A 136 -1.43 12.66 27.89
#